data_AF-A0A534JJP9-F1
#
_entry.id   AF-A0A534JJP9-F1
#
_cell.length_a   1.000
_cell.length_b   1.000
_cell.length_c   1.000
_cell.angle_alpha   90.00
_cell.angle_beta   90.00
_cell.angle_gamma   90.00
#
_symmetry.space_group_name_H-M   'P 1'
#
loop_
_entity.id
_entity.type
_entity.pdbx_description
1 polymer ?
#
loop_
_entity_poly.entity_id
_entity_poly.type
_entity_poly.pdbx_seq_one_letter_code
_entity_poly.pdbx_strand_id
1 'polypeptide(L)' 'MAIRFSRRAVLLALLFGAIAVLAMAAFASLLTGSYEILALAPFSLLLWLVIFVWVAARMSRGAG' A
#
# COMPACT_ATOMS: atom_id res chain seq x y z
N MET A 1 -11.08 -8.28 21.98
CA MET A 1 -9.80 -8.99 21.78
C MET A 1 -8.81 -7.96 21.24
N ALA A 2 -7.92 -7.41 22.07
CA ALA A 2 -7.11 -6.26 21.68
C ALA A 2 -6.12 -6.64 20.56
N ILE A 3 -6.31 -6.09 19.36
CA ILE A 3 -5.45 -6.34 18.20
C ILE A 3 -4.13 -5.61 18.41
N ARG A 4 -3.12 -6.31 18.93
CA ARG A 4 -1.75 -5.80 19.05
C ARG A 4 -1.02 -6.09 17.73
N PHE A 5 -1.01 -5.12 16.81
CA PHE A 5 -0.22 -5.26 15.59
C PHE A 5 1.26 -5.38 15.92
N SER A 6 1.92 -6.44 15.42
CA SER A 6 3.36 -6.56 15.56
C SER A 6 4.04 -5.54 14.64
N ARG A 7 5.06 -4.84 15.16
CA ARG A 7 5.83 -3.86 14.36
C ARG A 7 6.37 -4.48 13.06
N ARG A 8 6.77 -5.76 13.12
CA ARG A 8 7.25 -6.51 11.95
C ARG A 8 6.15 -6.72 10.92
N ALA A 9 4.95 -7.10 11.34
CA ALA A 9 3.82 -7.30 10.42
C ALA A 9 3.42 -5.99 9.72
N VAL A 10 3.41 -4.87 10.45
CA VAL A 10 3.15 -3.54 9.88
C VAL A 10 4.19 -3.17 8.83
N LEU A 11 5.48 -3.34 9.15
CA LEU A 11 6.57 -3.05 8.21
C LEU A 11 6.51 -3.95 6.97
N LEU A 12 6.21 -5.24 7.14
CA LEU A 12 6.07 -6.18 6.03
C LEU A 12 4.89 -5.81 5.13
N ALA A 13 3.75 -5.42 5.70
CA ALA A 13 2.59 -5.00 4.91
C ALA A 13 2.87 -3.71 4.13
N LEU A 14 3.53 -2.72 4.75
CA LEU A 14 3.93 -1.49 4.07
C LEU A 14 4.91 -1.76 2.94
N LEU A 15 5.95 -2.57 3.20
CA LEU A 15 6.94 -2.95 2.20
C LEU A 15 6.30 -3.70 1.03
N PHE A 16 5.45 -4.68 1.34
CA PHE A 16 4.75 -5.47 0.32
C PHE A 16 3.87 -4.59 -0.57
N GLY A 17 3.08 -3.69 0.02
CA GLY A 17 2.25 -2.78 -0.77
C GLY A 17 3.06 -1.81 -1.62
N ALA A 18 4.19 -1.31 -1.12
CA ALA A 18 5.08 -0.47 -1.90
C ALA A 18 5.65 -1.23 -3.11
N ILE A 19 6.15 -2.46 -2.91
CA ILE A 19 6.65 -3.31 -3.99
C ILE A 19 5.54 -3.61 -5.00
N ALA A 20 4.33 -3.94 -4.53
CA ALA A 20 3.20 -4.24 -5.40
C ALA A 20 2.81 -3.03 -6.28
N VAL A 21 2.74 -1.83 -5.71
CA VAL A 21 2.44 -0.60 -6.46
C VAL A 21 3.52 -0.33 -7.52
N LEU A 22 4.79 -0.43 -7.15
CA LEU A 22 5.90 -0.20 -8.07
C LEU A 22 5.94 -1.25 -9.19
N ALA A 23 5.77 -2.52 -8.86
CA ALA A 23 5.72 -3.61 -9.83
C ALA A 23 4.55 -3.44 -10.81
N MET A 24 3.37 -3.09 -10.30
CA MET A 24 2.18 -2.82 -11.12
C MET A 24 2.39 -1.64 -12.07
N ALA A 25 2.93 -0.52 -11.56
CA ALA A 25 3.20 0.66 -12.37
C ALA A 25 4.24 0.40 -13.45
N ALA A 26 5.33 -0.31 -13.11
CA ALA A 26 6.36 -0.71 -14.07
C ALA A 26 5.79 -1.65 -15.14
N PHE A 27 5.03 -2.66 -14.72
CA PHE A 27 4.40 -3.61 -15.64
C PHE A 27 3.40 -2.92 -16.58
N ALA A 28 2.55 -2.04 -16.05
CA ALA A 28 1.59 -1.27 -16.85
C ALA A 28 2.29 -0.33 -17.84
N SER A 29 3.40 0.30 -17.44
CA SER A 29 4.20 1.14 -18.32
C SER A 29 4.82 0.34 -19.48
N LEU A 30 5.36 -0.85 -19.19
CA LEU A 30 5.89 -1.75 -20.23
C LEU A 30 4.79 -2.24 -21.18
N LEU A 31 3.62 -2.59 -20.65
CA LEU A 31 2.49 -3.09 -21.44
C LEU A 31 1.93 -2.03 -22.41
N THR A 32 1.93 -0.76 -21.98
CA THR A 32 1.36 0.36 -22.75
C THR A 32 2.41 1.13 -23.55
N GLY A 33 3.70 0.93 -23.27
CA GLY A 33 4.79 1.74 -23.80
C GLY A 33 4.79 3.20 -23.29
N SER A 34 3.93 3.55 -22.33
CA SER A 34 3.81 4.91 -21.81
C SER A 34 4.51 5.07 -20.47
N TYR A 35 5.50 5.96 -20.43
CA TYR A 35 6.21 6.32 -19.19
C TYR A 35 5.37 7.23 -18.29
N GLU A 36 4.29 7.83 -18.79
CA GLU A 36 3.40 8.68 -17.98
C GLU A 36 2.73 7.90 -16.85
N ILE A 37 2.54 6.59 -17.02
CA ILE A 37 1.97 5.71 -16.00
C ILE A 37 2.89 5.63 -14.77
N LEU A 38 4.21 5.69 -14.94
CA LEU A 38 5.16 5.70 -13.81
C LEU A 38 5.02 6.99 -12.98
N ALA A 39 4.58 8.10 -13.59
CA ALA A 39 4.32 9.34 -12.88
C ALA A 39 3.13 9.23 -11.90
N LEU A 40 2.28 8.21 -12.04
CA LEU A 40 1.19 7.92 -11.11
C LEU A 40 1.63 7.12 -9.88
N ALA A 41 2.80 6.45 -9.93
CA ALA A 41 3.29 5.61 -8.83
C ALA A 41 3.36 6.34 -7.46
N PRO A 42 3.79 7.62 -7.37
CA PRO A 42 3.79 8.35 -6.10
C PRO A 42 2.38 8.52 -5.53
N PHE A 43 1.39 8.82 -6.37
CA PHE A 43 -0.01 8.97 -5.96
C PHE A 43 -0.60 7.61 -5.52
N SER A 44 -0.28 6.53 -6.22
CA SER A 44 -0.68 5.18 -5.83
C SER A 44 -0.06 4.74 -4.51
N LEU A 45 1.19 5.12 -4.22
CA LEU A 45 1.84 4.88 -2.92
C LEU A 45 1.17 5.67 -1.80
N LEU A 46 0.83 6.94 -2.04
CA LEU A 46 0.07 7.75 -1.08
C LEU A 46 -1.31 7.15 -0.81
N LEU A 47 -2.03 6.73 -1.86
CA LEU A 47 -3.32 6.07 -1.73
C LEU A 47 -3.20 4.78 -0.91
N TRP A 48 -2.19 3.96 -1.19
CA TRP A 48 -1.91 2.75 -0.42
C TRP A 48 -1.71 3.06 1.07
N LEU A 49 -0.92 4.09 1.39
CA LEU A 49 -0.68 4.50 2.78
C LEU A 49 -1.97 4.95 3.48
N VAL A 50 -2.80 5.75 2.81
CA VAL A 50 -4.09 6.21 3.34
C VAL A 50 -5.01 5.03 3.62
N ILE A 51 -5.14 4.10 2.67
CA ILE A 51 -5.96 2.89 2.83
C ILE A 51 -5.43 2.05 3.99
N PHE A 52 -4.13 1.81 4.05
CA PHE A 52 -3.50 1.02 5.11
C PHE A 52 -3.81 1.60 6.50
N VAL A 53 -3.62 2.91 6.67
CA VAL A 53 -3.91 3.61 7.94
C VAL A 53 -5.40 3.54 8.26
N TRP A 54 -6.28 3.75 7.28
CA TRP A 54 -7.73 3.66 7.47
C TRP A 54 -8.15 2.26 7.94
N VAL A 55 -7.64 1.21 7.29
CA VAL A 55 -7.90 -0.19 7.67
C VAL A 55 -7.39 -0.47 9.08
N ALA A 56 -6.15 -0.07 9.40
CA ALA A 56 -5.56 -0.25 10.73
C ALA A 56 -6.40 0.46 11.81
N ALA A 57 -6.86 1.68 11.55
CA ALA A 57 -7.71 2.45 12.45
C ALA A 57 -9.11 1.86 12.62
N ARG A 58 -9.68 1.21 11.59
CA ARG A 58 -10.96 0.50 11.67
C ARG A 58 -10.83 -0.80 12.46
N MET A 59 -9.78 -1.57 12.23
CA MET A 59 -9.48 -2.79 13.00
C MET A 59 -9.29 -2.48 14.49
N SER A 60 -8.59 -1.39 14.82
CA SER A 60 -8.44 -0.97 16.21
C SER A 60 -9.77 -0.57 16.88
N ARG A 61 -10.71 0.01 16.13
CA ARG A 61 -12.03 0.42 16.66
C ARG A 61 -13.02 -0.73 16.81
N GLY A 62 -12.97 -1.75 15.95
CA GLY A 62 -13.83 -2.93 16.06
C GLY A 62 -13.40 -3.95 17.13
N ALA A 63 -12.28 -3.71 17.80
CA ALA A 63 -11.70 -4.59 18.82
C ALA A 63 -12.06 -4.22 20.27
N GLY A 64 -12.72 -3.07 20.47
CA GLY A 64 -13.28 -2.59 21.74
C GLY A 64 -14.80 -2.75 21.77
#